data_AF-A0A7Y5RIY3-F1
#
_entry.id   AF-A0A7Y5RIY3-F1
#
_cell.length_a   1.000
_cell.length_b   1.000
_cell.length_c   1.000
_cell.angle_alpha   90.00
_cell.angle_beta   90.00
_cell.angle_gamma   90.00
#
_symmetry.space_group_name_H-M   'P 1'
#
loop_
_entity.id
_entity.type
_entity.pdbx_description
1 polymer ?
#
loop_
_entity_poly.entity_id
_entity_poly.type
_entity_poly.pdbx_seq_one_letter_code
_entity_poly.pdbx_strand_id
1 'polypeptide(L)'
;MSRSEARSEARPAPRDGRDARWERHREERRAGLVDATIRAIRKHGAGVGMDDIAAEAGTSKTVIYRHFDDKAGLYRAVAHRIDGRVVGNVGAAMGRSSTPHADTRELVASTVDAYLALVESDTEVYRFVVNRPLVDLPLADDPVGGTVDQVTDQLTGLLLASLSTTATDHSRARTWAIA
;
A
#
# COMPACT_ATOMS: atom_id res chain seq x y z
N MET A 1 -29.49 55.47 27.34
CA MET A 1 -28.39 54.49 27.52
C MET A 1 -28.94 53.11 27.23
N SER A 2 -28.55 52.49 26.12
CA SER A 2 -28.32 51.03 26.01
C SER A 2 -27.96 50.71 24.56
N ARG A 3 -26.66 50.61 24.35
CA ARG A 3 -26.00 50.14 23.14
C ARG A 3 -26.11 48.61 23.17
N SER A 4 -27.04 48.05 22.40
CA SER A 4 -27.13 46.61 22.18
C SER A 4 -26.01 46.22 21.20
N GLU A 5 -24.93 45.68 21.75
CA GLU A 5 -23.81 45.12 21.01
C GLU A 5 -24.26 43.89 20.22
N ALA A 6 -24.49 44.08 18.92
CA ALA A 6 -24.55 42.98 17.97
C ALA A 6 -23.14 42.38 17.87
N ARG A 7 -22.91 41.30 18.63
CA ARG A 7 -21.75 40.42 18.52
C ARG A 7 -21.80 39.77 17.13
N SER A 8 -21.13 40.38 16.17
CA SER A 8 -20.94 39.84 14.83
C SER A 8 -20.11 38.55 14.94
N GLU A 9 -20.78 37.41 14.85
CA GLU A 9 -20.15 36.11 14.61
C GLU A 9 -19.41 36.17 13.28
N ALA A 10 -18.09 36.31 13.36
CA ALA A 10 -17.21 36.24 12.21
C ALA A 10 -17.28 34.83 11.60
N ARG A 11 -17.98 34.74 10.46
CA ARG A 11 -18.05 33.56 9.60
C ARG A 11 -16.62 33.17 9.16
N PRO A 12 -16.19 31.91 9.31
CA PRO A 12 -14.83 31.52 8.93
C PRO A 12 -14.61 31.77 7.43
N ALA A 13 -13.50 32.46 7.11
CA ALA A 13 -13.14 32.78 5.74
C ALA A 13 -13.00 31.51 4.88
N PRO A 14 -13.40 31.52 3.60
CA PRO A 14 -13.28 30.36 2.72
C PRO A 14 -11.79 29.99 2.56
N ARG A 15 -11.42 28.76 2.92
CA ARG A 15 -10.08 28.20 2.64
C ARG A 15 -9.80 28.31 1.15
N ASP A 16 -8.77 29.07 0.81
CA ASP A 16 -8.55 29.63 -0.52
C ASP A 16 -8.12 28.52 -1.52
N GLY A 17 -8.64 28.56 -2.74
CA GLY A 17 -8.31 27.59 -3.80
C GLY A 17 -6.83 27.61 -4.23
N ARG A 18 -6.07 28.62 -3.78
CA ARG A 18 -4.60 28.64 -3.91
C ARG A 18 -3.95 27.54 -3.08
N ASP A 19 -4.33 27.39 -1.82
CA ASP A 19 -3.73 26.41 -0.90
C ASP A 19 -3.95 24.98 -1.40
N ALA A 20 -5.15 24.69 -1.91
CA ALA A 20 -5.48 23.40 -2.53
C ALA A 20 -4.64 23.10 -3.79
N ARG A 21 -4.33 24.13 -4.62
CA ARG A 21 -3.46 23.95 -5.79
C ARG A 21 -2.00 23.73 -5.40
N TRP A 22 -1.51 24.45 -4.39
CA TRP A 22 -0.16 24.26 -3.87
C TRP A 22 0.03 22.86 -3.28
N GLU A 23 -0.95 22.38 -2.51
CA GLU A 23 -0.92 21.02 -1.96
C GLU A 23 -0.93 19.96 -3.07
N ARG A 24 -1.80 20.11 -4.07
CA ARG A 24 -1.85 19.20 -5.23
C ARG A 24 -0.52 19.16 -5.97
N HIS A 25 0.11 20.30 -6.22
CA HIS A 25 1.43 20.34 -6.86
C HIS A 25 2.53 19.73 -5.99
N ARG A 26 2.46 19.88 -4.67
CA ARG A 26 3.40 19.24 -3.73
C ARG A 26 3.26 17.72 -3.78
N GLU A 27 2.03 17.21 -3.80
CA GLU A 27 1.72 15.78 -3.90
C GLU A 27 2.16 15.20 -5.26
N GLU A 28 1.85 15.88 -6.37
CA GLU A 28 2.33 15.51 -7.71
C GLU A 28 3.86 15.43 -7.76
N ARG A 29 4.55 16.40 -7.14
CA ARG A 29 6.00 16.40 -7.09
C ARG A 29 6.54 15.26 -6.24
N ARG A 30 5.91 14.99 -5.09
CA ARG A 30 6.27 13.89 -4.20
C ARG A 30 6.09 12.54 -4.91
N ALA A 31 4.97 12.34 -5.61
CA ALA A 31 4.72 11.15 -6.42
C ALA A 31 5.78 10.95 -7.52
N GLY A 32 6.14 12.03 -8.23
CA GLY A 32 7.19 11.96 -9.26
C GLY A 32 8.58 11.59 -8.72
N LEU A 33 8.91 12.02 -7.49
CA LEU A 33 10.15 11.62 -6.82
C LEU A 33 10.14 10.15 -6.39
N VAL A 34 8.99 9.63 -5.94
CA VAL A 34 8.82 8.20 -5.67
C VAL A 34 9.00 7.39 -6.96
N ASP A 35 8.40 7.82 -8.08
CA ASP A 35 8.55 7.14 -9.37
C ASP A 35 10.00 7.14 -9.85
N ALA A 36 10.73 8.25 -9.66
CA ALA A 36 12.16 8.32 -9.97
C ALA A 36 12.99 7.39 -9.08
N THR A 37 12.64 7.29 -7.81
CA THR A 37 13.31 6.37 -6.87
C THR A 37 13.10 4.92 -7.29
N ILE A 38 11.88 4.54 -7.69
CA ILE A 38 11.58 3.20 -8.20
C ILE A 38 12.38 2.90 -9.48
N ARG A 39 12.53 3.88 -10.40
CA ARG A 39 13.40 3.72 -11.58
C ARG A 39 14.86 3.52 -11.18
N ALA A 40 15.34 4.28 -10.20
CA ALA A 40 16.71 4.16 -9.70
C ALA A 40 16.95 2.76 -9.12
N ILE A 41 16.02 2.25 -8.31
CA ILE A 41 16.09 0.88 -7.75
C ILE A 41 16.15 -0.16 -8.86
N ARG A 42 15.30 -0.05 -9.90
CA ARG A 42 15.31 -0.99 -11.03
C ARG A 42 16.63 -0.99 -11.81
N LYS A 43 17.27 0.19 -11.90
CA LYS A 43 18.50 0.38 -12.67
C LYS A 43 19.76 0.00 -11.89
N HIS A 44 19.81 0.31 -10.61
CA HIS A 44 20.99 0.20 -9.75
C HIS A 44 20.88 -0.95 -8.73
N GLY A 45 19.73 -1.60 -8.66
CA GLY A 45 19.43 -2.66 -7.70
C GLY A 45 18.93 -2.14 -6.35
N ALA A 46 18.61 -3.07 -5.46
CA ALA A 46 18.09 -2.78 -4.14
C ALA A 46 19.07 -1.96 -3.27
N GLY A 47 20.38 -2.06 -3.50
CA GLY A 47 21.39 -1.31 -2.74
C GLY A 47 21.53 0.18 -3.11
N VAL A 48 20.60 0.73 -3.90
CA VAL A 48 20.71 2.10 -4.45
C VAL A 48 20.86 3.16 -3.36
N GLY A 49 21.82 4.08 -3.57
CA GLY A 49 22.10 5.18 -2.65
C GLY A 49 21.34 6.46 -2.99
N MET A 50 21.36 7.42 -2.06
CA MET A 50 20.74 8.73 -2.26
C MET A 50 21.36 9.56 -3.39
N ASP A 51 22.63 9.31 -3.76
CA ASP A 51 23.28 9.97 -4.90
C ASP A 51 22.66 9.50 -6.23
N ASP A 52 22.52 8.20 -6.41
CA ASP A 52 21.92 7.61 -7.62
C ASP A 52 20.44 8.00 -7.76
N ILE A 53 19.70 8.02 -6.65
CA ILE A 53 18.30 8.46 -6.63
C ILE A 53 18.20 9.94 -7.06
N ALA A 54 19.08 10.81 -6.53
CA ALA A 54 19.08 12.21 -6.90
C ALA A 54 19.40 12.42 -8.39
N ALA A 55 20.37 11.67 -8.91
CA ALA A 55 20.73 11.67 -10.32
C ALA A 55 19.57 11.21 -11.21
N GLU A 56 18.92 10.08 -10.89
CA GLU A 56 17.77 9.55 -11.63
C GLU A 56 16.53 10.47 -11.55
N ALA A 57 16.36 11.18 -10.44
CA ALA A 57 15.30 12.17 -10.26
C ALA A 57 15.58 13.54 -10.90
N GLY A 58 16.79 13.75 -11.43
CA GLY A 58 17.21 15.03 -12.01
C GLY A 58 17.16 16.18 -10.98
N THR A 59 17.49 15.90 -9.71
CA THR A 59 17.43 16.88 -8.63
C THR A 59 18.53 16.67 -7.59
N SER A 60 18.56 17.46 -6.52
CA SER A 60 19.54 17.31 -5.44
C SER A 60 18.97 16.54 -4.25
N LYS A 61 19.86 15.92 -3.45
CA LYS A 61 19.50 15.29 -2.17
C LYS A 61 18.70 16.23 -1.26
N THR A 62 19.09 17.50 -1.20
CA THR A 62 18.40 18.53 -0.40
C THR A 62 16.95 18.73 -0.83
N VAL A 63 16.67 18.68 -2.14
CA VAL A 63 15.29 18.76 -2.64
C VAL A 63 14.49 17.54 -2.22
N ILE A 64 15.07 16.35 -2.31
CA ILE A 64 14.41 15.11 -1.87
C ILE A 64 14.10 15.19 -0.37
N TYR A 65 15.08 15.51 0.48
CA TYR A 65 14.84 15.64 1.91
C TYR A 65 13.80 16.70 2.27
N ARG A 66 13.67 17.79 1.50
CA ARG A 66 12.58 18.75 1.72
C ARG A 66 11.17 18.17 1.49
N HIS A 67 11.04 17.13 0.67
CA HIS A 67 9.76 16.48 0.40
C HIS A 67 9.46 15.30 1.32
N PHE A 68 10.49 14.68 1.91
CA PHE A 68 10.38 13.43 2.69
C PHE A 68 10.96 13.51 4.10
N ASP A 69 11.47 14.67 4.50
CA ASP A 69 12.19 14.98 5.75
C ASP A 69 13.54 14.26 5.88
N ASP A 70 13.57 12.94 5.67
CA ASP A 70 14.75 12.10 5.78
C ASP A 70 14.71 10.89 4.81
N LYS A 71 15.73 10.01 4.91
CA LYS A 71 15.79 8.77 4.12
C LYS A 71 14.62 7.82 4.45
N ALA A 72 14.20 7.76 5.71
CA ALA A 72 13.14 6.88 6.15
C ALA A 72 11.78 7.34 5.58
N GLY A 73 11.53 8.63 5.46
CA GLY A 73 10.33 9.17 4.83
C GLY A 73 10.27 8.87 3.33
N LEU A 74 11.40 8.86 2.63
CA LEU A 74 11.45 8.41 1.25
C LEU A 74 11.18 6.91 1.15
N TYR A 75 11.84 6.11 1.99
CA TYR A 75 11.60 4.66 2.07
C TYR A 75 10.11 4.36 2.32
N ARG A 76 9.47 4.99 3.31
CA ARG A 76 8.05 4.80 3.61
C ARG A 76 7.16 5.12 2.41
N ALA A 77 7.46 6.22 1.70
CA ALA A 77 6.68 6.60 0.52
C ALA A 77 6.80 5.57 -0.62
N VAL A 78 8.00 5.03 -0.83
CA VAL A 78 8.25 3.96 -1.80
C VAL A 78 7.56 2.66 -1.38
N ALA A 79 7.70 2.27 -0.11
CA ALA A 79 7.06 1.07 0.46
C ALA A 79 5.54 1.15 0.31
N HIS A 80 4.89 2.24 0.74
CA HIS A 80 3.45 2.45 0.56
C HIS A 80 2.99 2.32 -0.89
N ARG A 81 3.77 2.82 -1.85
CA ARG A 81 3.43 2.69 -3.27
C ARG A 81 3.46 1.23 -3.73
N ILE A 82 4.42 0.45 -3.24
CA ILE A 82 4.57 -0.96 -3.60
C ILE A 82 3.51 -1.80 -2.92
N ASP A 83 3.27 -1.56 -1.64
CA ASP A 83 2.21 -2.17 -0.84
C ASP A 83 0.83 -2.00 -1.49
N GLY A 84 0.51 -0.79 -1.94
CA GLY A 84 -0.74 -0.54 -2.69
C GLY A 84 -0.85 -1.37 -3.98
N ARG A 85 0.27 -1.64 -4.67
CA ARG A 85 0.29 -2.54 -5.83
C ARG A 85 0.10 -4.00 -5.42
N VAL A 86 0.71 -4.44 -4.32
CA VAL A 86 0.55 -5.80 -3.76
C VAL A 86 -0.91 -6.03 -3.41
N VAL A 87 -1.48 -5.19 -2.56
CA VAL A 87 -2.87 -5.28 -2.11
C VAL A 87 -3.84 -5.25 -3.30
N GLY A 88 -3.63 -4.34 -4.26
CA GLY A 88 -4.46 -4.24 -5.45
C GLY A 88 -4.43 -5.50 -6.32
N ASN A 89 -3.23 -6.04 -6.58
CA ASN A 89 -3.07 -7.23 -7.42
C ASN A 89 -3.61 -8.50 -6.75
N VAL A 90 -3.29 -8.70 -5.47
CA VAL A 90 -3.77 -9.85 -4.69
C VAL A 90 -5.29 -9.77 -4.52
N GLY A 91 -5.83 -8.60 -4.17
CA GLY A 91 -7.27 -8.37 -4.09
C GLY A 91 -7.99 -8.66 -5.41
N ALA A 92 -7.41 -8.25 -6.54
CA ALA A 92 -7.99 -8.55 -7.85
C ALA A 92 -7.93 -10.05 -8.20
N ALA A 93 -6.86 -10.76 -7.83
CA ALA A 93 -6.75 -12.21 -8.04
C ALA A 93 -7.78 -12.98 -7.22
N MET A 94 -7.90 -12.64 -5.94
CA MET A 94 -8.91 -13.17 -5.05
C MET A 94 -10.33 -12.94 -5.58
N GLY A 95 -10.63 -11.73 -6.08
CA GLY A 95 -11.94 -11.42 -6.66
C GLY A 95 -12.28 -12.25 -7.90
N ARG A 96 -11.28 -12.64 -8.72
CA ARG A 96 -11.49 -13.51 -9.89
C ARG A 96 -11.73 -14.97 -9.51
N SER A 97 -11.08 -15.45 -8.46
CA SER A 97 -11.20 -16.84 -8.00
C SER A 97 -12.37 -17.05 -7.02
N SER A 98 -12.97 -15.99 -6.50
CA SER A 98 -14.10 -16.06 -5.58
C SER A 98 -15.39 -16.41 -6.32
N THR A 99 -15.72 -17.70 -6.38
CA THR A 99 -17.03 -18.20 -6.83
C THR A 99 -17.71 -18.99 -5.70
N PRO A 100 -19.06 -19.12 -5.68
CA PRO A 100 -19.77 -19.84 -4.61
C PRO A 100 -19.34 -21.30 -4.40
N HIS A 101 -18.63 -21.90 -5.36
CA HIS A 101 -18.12 -23.27 -5.32
C HIS A 101 -16.60 -23.32 -5.54
N ALA A 102 -15.90 -22.20 -5.41
CA ALA A 102 -14.46 -22.15 -5.63
C ALA A 102 -13.76 -23.12 -4.67
N ASP A 103 -12.88 -23.95 -5.22
CA ASP A 103 -11.99 -24.77 -4.41
C ASP A 103 -11.09 -23.81 -3.60
N THR A 104 -11.12 -23.95 -2.28
CA THR A 104 -10.23 -23.22 -1.37
C THR A 104 -8.77 -23.32 -1.81
N ARG A 105 -8.36 -24.47 -2.33
CA ARG A 105 -7.01 -24.69 -2.85
C ARG A 105 -6.71 -23.82 -4.06
N GLU A 106 -7.67 -23.65 -4.97
CA GLU A 106 -7.52 -22.81 -6.16
C GLU A 106 -7.43 -21.33 -5.78
N LEU A 107 -8.23 -20.88 -4.81
CA LEU A 107 -8.16 -19.50 -4.30
C LEU A 107 -6.79 -19.20 -3.66
N VAL A 108 -6.28 -20.12 -2.84
CA VAL A 108 -4.94 -19.97 -2.24
C VAL A 108 -3.87 -19.98 -3.33
N ALA A 109 -3.93 -20.92 -4.28
CA ALA A 109 -2.97 -21.00 -5.37
C ALA A 109 -2.94 -19.72 -6.22
N SER A 110 -4.10 -19.20 -6.62
CA SER A 110 -4.19 -17.97 -7.44
C SER A 110 -3.69 -16.73 -6.70
N THR A 111 -3.89 -16.68 -5.38
CA THR A 111 -3.38 -15.61 -4.52
C THR A 111 -1.86 -15.66 -4.42
N VAL A 112 -1.30 -16.85 -4.20
CA VAL A 112 0.16 -17.07 -4.17
C VAL A 112 0.78 -16.74 -5.52
N ASP A 113 0.19 -17.21 -6.62
CA ASP A 113 0.67 -16.93 -7.98
C ASP A 113 0.66 -15.42 -8.29
N ALA A 114 -0.41 -14.71 -7.90
CA ALA A 114 -0.49 -13.26 -8.09
C ALA A 114 0.58 -12.50 -7.31
N TYR A 115 0.88 -12.95 -6.08
CA TYR A 115 1.94 -12.36 -5.26
C TYR A 115 3.33 -12.67 -5.84
N LEU A 116 3.62 -13.93 -6.19
CA LEU A 116 4.90 -14.32 -6.78
C LEU A 116 5.16 -13.63 -8.11
N ALA A 117 4.15 -13.52 -8.98
CA ALA A 117 4.25 -12.79 -10.25
C ALA A 117 4.62 -11.31 -10.03
N LEU A 118 4.15 -10.69 -8.95
CA LEU A 118 4.54 -9.32 -8.61
C LEU A 118 6.00 -9.25 -8.16
N VAL A 119 6.45 -10.18 -7.32
CA VAL A 119 7.85 -10.27 -6.86
C VAL A 119 8.81 -10.53 -8.03
N GLU A 120 8.41 -11.38 -8.97
CA GLU A 120 9.17 -11.68 -10.19
C GLU A 120 9.21 -10.49 -11.15
N SER A 121 8.13 -9.71 -11.25
CA SER A 121 8.05 -8.56 -12.16
C SER A 121 9.00 -7.41 -11.80
N ASP A 122 9.40 -7.30 -10.53
CA ASP A 122 10.13 -6.15 -10.01
C ASP A 122 11.03 -6.54 -8.81
N THR A 123 11.87 -7.56 -9.00
CA THR A 123 12.61 -8.22 -7.91
C THR A 123 13.45 -7.25 -7.08
N GLU A 124 14.15 -6.30 -7.72
CA GLU A 124 14.98 -5.33 -6.99
C GLU A 124 14.15 -4.35 -6.16
N VAL A 125 12.96 -4.01 -6.63
CA VAL A 125 12.02 -3.16 -5.90
C VAL A 125 11.47 -3.88 -4.67
N TYR A 126 11.14 -5.17 -4.80
CA TYR A 126 10.74 -5.98 -3.67
C TYR A 126 11.89 -6.16 -2.66
N ARG A 127 13.10 -6.48 -3.14
CA ARG A 127 14.31 -6.59 -2.29
C ARG A 127 14.60 -5.29 -1.55
N PHE A 128 14.42 -4.13 -2.19
CA PHE A 128 14.59 -2.83 -1.54
C PHE A 128 13.65 -2.65 -0.36
N VAL A 129 12.38 -3.02 -0.51
CA VAL A 129 11.38 -2.90 0.55
C VAL A 129 11.65 -3.87 1.69
N VAL A 130 12.00 -5.12 1.39
CA VAL A 130 12.26 -6.15 2.41
C VAL A 130 13.55 -5.88 3.19
N ASN A 131 14.63 -5.48 2.49
CA ASN A 131 15.94 -5.30 3.10
C ASN A 131 16.15 -3.93 3.74
N ARG A 132 15.26 -2.96 3.47
CA ARG A 132 15.26 -1.60 4.05
C ARG A 132 16.64 -0.93 4.02
N PRO A 133 17.35 -0.91 2.88
CA PRO A 133 18.75 -0.51 2.80
C PRO A 133 19.02 0.96 3.14
N LEU A 134 17.96 1.78 3.23
CA LEU A 134 18.04 3.18 3.61
C LEU A 134 17.83 3.43 5.11
N VAL A 135 17.48 2.41 5.90
CA VAL A 135 17.01 2.55 7.29
C VAL A 135 17.70 1.52 8.20
N ASP A 136 18.45 2.01 9.19
CA ASP A 136 19.24 1.18 10.11
C ASP A 136 18.48 0.77 11.41
N LEU A 137 17.30 1.34 11.67
CA LEU A 137 16.51 1.13 12.90
C LEU A 137 15.13 0.51 12.62
N PRO A 138 14.53 -0.20 13.60
CA PRO A 138 13.14 -0.63 13.49
C PRO A 138 12.21 0.57 13.28
N LEU A 139 11.41 0.55 12.21
CA LEU A 139 10.36 1.53 11.98
C LEU A 139 9.10 1.11 12.75
N ALA A 140 8.64 1.95 13.67
CA ALA A 140 7.39 1.70 14.41
C ALA A 140 6.17 1.60 13.47
N ASP A 141 6.15 2.42 12.42
CA ASP A 141 5.12 2.43 11.38
C ASP A 141 5.69 1.88 10.06
N ASP A 142 6.14 0.63 10.06
CA ASP A 142 6.62 0.01 8.83
C ASP A 142 5.45 -0.39 7.90
N PRO A 143 5.35 0.19 6.70
CA PRO A 143 4.24 -0.08 5.78
C PRO A 143 4.10 -1.57 5.40
N VAL A 144 5.22 -2.29 5.37
CA VAL A 144 5.25 -3.71 4.97
C VAL A 144 4.50 -4.57 5.97
N GLY A 145 4.58 -4.26 7.26
CA GLY A 145 3.88 -4.99 8.31
C GLY A 145 2.36 -4.90 8.13
N GLY A 146 1.84 -3.68 7.96
CA GLY A 146 0.39 -3.47 7.76
C GLY A 146 -0.14 -4.10 6.48
N THR A 147 0.69 -4.22 5.44
CA THR A 147 0.30 -4.89 4.18
C THR A 147 0.10 -6.38 4.36
N VAL A 148 0.97 -7.03 5.13
CA VAL A 148 0.82 -8.46 5.46
C VAL A 148 -0.46 -8.71 6.25
N ASP A 149 -0.75 -7.85 7.23
CA ASP A 149 -1.98 -7.93 8.02
C ASP A 149 -3.21 -7.78 7.12
N GLN A 150 -3.23 -6.77 6.24
CA GLN A 150 -4.35 -6.54 5.33
C GLN A 150 -4.61 -7.70 4.36
N VAL A 151 -3.55 -8.28 3.77
CA VAL A 151 -3.71 -9.43 2.88
C VAL A 151 -4.19 -10.66 3.66
N THR A 152 -3.71 -10.85 4.89
CA THR A 152 -4.14 -11.93 5.79
C THR A 152 -5.61 -11.81 6.15
N ASP A 153 -6.08 -10.61 6.48
CA ASP A 153 -7.49 -10.34 6.79
C ASP A 153 -8.40 -10.63 5.58
N GLN A 154 -7.99 -10.22 4.38
CA GLN A 154 -8.74 -10.49 3.16
C GLN A 154 -8.82 -11.99 2.85
N LEU A 155 -7.70 -12.70 2.93
CA LEU A 155 -7.65 -14.14 2.72
C LEU A 155 -8.54 -14.87 3.75
N THR A 156 -8.44 -14.48 5.03
CA THR A 156 -9.24 -15.05 6.12
C THR A 156 -10.74 -14.86 5.87
N GLY A 157 -11.17 -13.66 5.46
CA GLY A 157 -12.57 -13.39 5.13
C GLY A 157 -13.11 -14.28 4.02
N LEU A 158 -12.32 -14.49 2.94
CA LEU A 158 -12.72 -15.34 1.82
C LEU A 158 -12.74 -16.82 2.19
N LEU A 159 -11.76 -17.28 2.97
CA LEU A 159 -11.73 -18.65 3.47
C LEU A 159 -12.95 -18.95 4.34
N LEU A 160 -13.29 -18.06 5.28
CA LEU A 160 -14.48 -18.21 6.13
C LEU A 160 -15.78 -18.21 5.32
N ALA A 161 -15.88 -17.37 4.28
CA ALA A 161 -17.01 -17.38 3.37
C ALA A 161 -17.12 -18.71 2.60
N SER A 162 -16.00 -19.25 2.09
CA SER A 162 -15.99 -20.53 1.38
C SER A 162 -16.42 -21.70 2.28
N LEU A 163 -15.90 -21.76 3.51
CA LEU A 163 -16.22 -22.79 4.49
C LEU A 163 -17.70 -22.75 4.92
N SER A 164 -18.27 -21.55 5.09
CA SER A 164 -19.69 -21.41 5.44
C SER A 164 -20.62 -21.91 4.33
N THR A 165 -20.19 -21.79 3.08
CA THR A 165 -20.95 -22.25 1.91
C THR A 165 -20.91 -23.78 1.80
N THR A 166 -19.75 -24.40 2.03
CA THR A 166 -19.59 -25.87 2.00
C THR A 166 -20.19 -26.56 3.22
N ALA A 167 -20.12 -25.96 4.41
CA ALA A 167 -20.70 -26.51 5.65
C ALA A 167 -22.24 -26.57 5.62
N THR A 168 -22.88 -25.87 4.69
CA THR A 168 -24.34 -25.90 4.54
C THR A 168 -24.85 -27.18 3.86
N ASP A 169 -23.97 -28.04 3.32
CA ASP A 169 -24.33 -29.38 2.84
C ASP A 169 -24.58 -30.37 4.00
N HIS A 170 -25.63 -30.09 4.78
CA HIS A 170 -26.11 -30.91 5.89
C HIS A 170 -26.53 -32.33 5.47
N SER A 171 -26.68 -32.58 4.16
CA SER A 171 -27.02 -33.89 3.62
C SER A 171 -25.88 -34.91 3.82
N ARG A 172 -24.62 -34.44 3.78
CA ARG A 172 -23.43 -35.27 4.02
C ARG A 172 -23.22 -35.60 5.49
N ALA A 173 -23.49 -34.66 6.40
CA ALA A 173 -23.37 -34.87 7.84
C ALA A 173 -24.31 -35.98 8.34
N ARG A 174 -25.52 -36.10 7.76
CA ARG A 174 -26.47 -37.18 8.09
C ARG A 174 -25.97 -38.56 7.68
N THR A 175 -25.12 -38.66 6.66
CA THR A 175 -24.61 -39.97 6.20
C THR A 175 -23.57 -40.55 7.17
N TRP A 176 -22.77 -39.70 7.83
CA TRP A 176 -21.80 -40.11 8.85
C TRP A 176 -22.39 -40.32 10.24
N ALA A 177 -23.58 -39.78 10.52
CA ALA A 177 -24.24 -39.91 11.81
C ALA A 177 -25.06 -41.21 11.97
N ILE A 178 -25.28 -41.95 10.88
CA ILE A 178 -26.14 -43.15 10.85
C ILE A 178 -25.36 -44.39 10.32
N ALA A 179 -24.03 -44.29 10.18
CA ALA A 179 -23.14 -45.40 9.84
C ALA A 179 -22.26 -45.74 11.05
#